data_AF-A0A946PBQ0-F1
#
_entry.id   AF-A0A946PBQ0-F1
#
_cell.length_a   1.000
_cell.length_b   1.000
_cell.length_c   1.000
_cell.angle_alpha   90.00
_cell.angle_beta   90.00
_cell.angle_gamma   90.00
#
_symmetry.space_group_name_H-M   'P 1'
#
loop_
_entity.id
_entity.type
_entity.pdbx_description
1 polymer ?
#
loop_
_entity_poly.entity_id
_entity_poly.type
_entity_poly.pdbx_seq_one_letter_code
_entity_poly.pdbx_strand_id
1 'polypeptide(L)'
;MNCTTKRIPMNFCKTIFAYLIPLTAFVNCTCAAERPNILFFFADDWGRYASIYAEKDKPSLNDVISTPNIDRIGREGVVFENAFVPVASCSPCRASLATGRYFWNCGSGAFLNSKGSNWEGHDNPMKSLPKFGDLLRDSGYFVQRSRKTFAFTQSRSNSAMKSFGKVPYERYGLYVGTATNEQERQQRHDEVVDNSRREMQRILVGTPEG
;
A
#
# COMPACT_ATOMS: atom_id res chain seq x y z
N MET A 1 13.68 -48.93 57.24
CA MET A 1 13.78 -49.11 58.70
C MET A 1 13.40 -47.79 59.36
N ASN A 2 12.45 -47.88 60.29
CA ASN A 2 11.71 -46.79 60.92
C ASN A 2 12.62 -45.76 61.61
N CYS A 3 12.23 -44.48 61.59
CA CYS A 3 11.98 -43.76 62.85
C CYS A 3 11.35 -42.36 62.68
N THR A 4 10.12 -42.27 63.17
CA THR A 4 9.54 -41.19 64.00
C THR A 4 9.55 -39.73 63.51
N THR A 5 8.36 -39.34 63.05
CA THR A 5 7.74 -38.02 63.17
C THR A 5 7.72 -37.52 64.62
N LYS A 6 8.21 -36.30 64.86
CA LYS A 6 7.85 -35.47 66.04
C LYS A 6 7.21 -34.17 65.56
N ARG A 7 5.96 -33.96 65.98
CA ARG A 7 5.22 -32.69 65.85
C ARG A 7 5.72 -31.72 66.91
N ILE A 8 5.90 -30.45 66.53
CA ILE A 8 6.09 -29.31 67.44
C ILE A 8 4.86 -28.40 67.27
N PRO A 9 4.25 -27.88 68.34
CA PRO A 9 2.99 -27.15 68.27
C PRO A 9 3.15 -25.73 67.73
N MET A 10 2.16 -25.31 66.93
CA MET A 10 1.89 -23.92 66.61
C MET A 10 1.41 -23.17 67.85
N ASN A 11 1.98 -22.00 68.13
CA ASN A 11 1.30 -20.94 68.85
C ASN A 11 1.66 -19.57 68.25
N PHE A 12 0.68 -19.03 67.52
CA PHE A 12 0.24 -17.63 67.52
C PHE A 12 1.28 -16.53 67.79
N CYS A 13 1.69 -15.85 66.71
CA CYS A 13 1.97 -14.42 66.77
C CYS A 13 1.35 -13.76 65.53
N LYS A 14 0.17 -13.15 65.73
CA LYS A 14 -0.48 -12.31 64.74
C LYS A 14 0.21 -10.95 64.73
N THR A 15 1.03 -10.69 63.72
CA THR A 15 1.28 -9.30 63.30
C THR A 15 1.51 -9.26 61.79
N ILE A 16 0.48 -8.78 61.10
CA ILE A 16 0.52 -8.30 59.71
C ILE A 16 1.59 -7.21 59.65
N PHE A 17 2.57 -7.29 58.73
CA PHE A 17 3.08 -6.12 58.00
C PHE A 17 4.03 -6.54 56.86
N ALA A 18 3.65 -6.12 55.65
CA ALA A 18 4.49 -5.83 54.50
C ALA A 18 5.40 -6.95 53.94
N TYR A 19 4.81 -7.73 53.03
CA TYR A 19 5.55 -8.41 51.96
C TYR A 19 6.24 -7.34 51.08
N LEU A 20 7.54 -7.14 51.29
CA LEU A 20 8.44 -6.41 50.39
C LEU A 20 8.70 -7.32 49.17
N ILE A 21 7.73 -7.39 48.25
CA ILE A 21 7.97 -7.91 46.90
C ILE A 21 8.69 -6.79 46.15
N PRO A 22 9.87 -7.05 45.55
CA PRO A 22 10.57 -6.03 44.80
C PRO A 22 9.68 -5.63 43.63
N LEU A 23 9.36 -4.33 43.58
CA LEU A 23 8.75 -3.68 42.44
C LEU A 23 9.78 -3.76 41.29
N THR A 24 9.84 -4.91 40.61
CA THR A 24 10.47 -5.01 39.29
C THR A 24 9.65 -4.13 38.37
N ALA A 25 10.05 -2.88 38.24
CA ALA A 25 9.63 -2.02 37.17
C ALA A 25 10.02 -2.73 35.88
N PHE A 26 9.09 -3.46 35.28
CA PHE A 26 9.09 -3.69 33.85
C PHE A 26 8.98 -2.29 33.24
N VAL A 27 10.13 -1.69 32.98
CA VAL A 27 10.25 -0.58 32.05
C VAL A 27 9.83 -1.17 30.71
N ASN A 28 8.53 -1.08 30.42
CA ASN A 28 8.02 -1.20 29.07
C ASN A 28 8.61 -0.02 28.31
N CYS A 29 9.84 -0.20 27.82
CA CYS A 29 10.36 0.62 26.75
C CYS A 29 9.53 0.27 25.53
N THR A 30 8.34 0.87 25.44
CA THR A 30 7.64 0.99 24.18
C THR A 30 8.51 1.90 23.34
N CYS A 31 9.50 1.33 22.66
CA CYS A 31 9.98 1.91 21.42
C CYS A 31 8.73 1.92 20.54
N ALA A 32 8.01 3.04 20.54
CA ALA A 32 6.88 3.24 19.66
C ALA A 32 7.47 3.06 18.27
N ALA A 33 7.19 1.91 17.64
CA ALA A 33 7.70 1.62 16.32
C ALA A 33 7.35 2.83 15.44
N GLU A 34 8.38 3.50 14.90
CA GLU A 34 8.17 4.67 14.06
C GLU A 34 7.19 4.29 12.96
N ARG A 35 6.10 5.06 12.85
CA ARG A 35 5.01 4.77 11.92
C ARG A 35 5.53 5.06 10.51
N PRO A 36 5.74 4.06 9.64
CA PRO A 36 6.41 4.29 8.37
C PRO A 36 5.49 4.99 7.37
N ASN A 37 6.06 5.83 6.51
CA ASN A 37 5.35 6.33 5.34
C ASN A 37 5.16 5.20 4.32
N ILE A 38 3.95 5.10 3.75
CA ILE A 38 3.60 4.07 2.77
C ILE A 38 3.40 4.72 1.40
N LEU A 39 4.24 4.35 0.43
CA LEU A 39 4.09 4.75 -0.97
C LEU A 39 3.67 3.55 -1.81
N PHE A 40 2.43 3.59 -2.31
CA PHE A 40 1.89 2.53 -3.15
C PHE A 40 1.92 2.94 -4.63
N PHE A 41 2.84 2.36 -5.41
CA PHE A 41 2.86 2.51 -6.85
C PHE A 41 2.05 1.38 -7.52
N PHE A 42 1.16 1.77 -8.43
CA PHE A 42 0.32 0.84 -9.16
C PHE A 42 0.36 1.17 -10.66
N ALA A 43 0.97 0.28 -11.44
CA ALA A 43 1.03 0.41 -12.89
C ALA A 43 -0.14 -0.35 -13.55
N ASP A 44 -0.76 0.30 -14.53
CA ASP A 44 -1.92 -0.23 -15.25
C ASP A 44 -1.45 -1.02 -16.46
N ASP A 45 -1.98 -2.24 -16.63
CA ASP A 45 -1.61 -3.18 -17.70
C ASP A 45 -0.09 -3.47 -17.83
N TRP A 46 0.63 -3.35 -16.71
CA TRP A 46 2.05 -3.69 -16.66
C TRP A 46 2.23 -5.18 -16.36
N GLY A 47 2.55 -5.95 -17.42
CA GLY A 47 2.95 -7.35 -17.27
C GLY A 47 4.30 -7.51 -16.56
N ARG A 48 4.72 -8.76 -16.34
CA ARG A 48 6.02 -9.12 -15.72
C ARG A 48 7.19 -8.89 -16.69
N TYR A 49 7.36 -7.66 -17.17
CA TYR A 49 8.30 -7.27 -18.22
C TYR A 49 9.45 -6.36 -17.75
N ALA A 50 9.56 -6.09 -16.46
CA ALA A 50 10.68 -5.31 -15.90
C ALA A 50 12.01 -6.08 -15.98
N SER A 51 13.13 -5.40 -16.18
CA SER A 51 14.47 -6.02 -16.31
C SER A 51 14.89 -6.83 -15.09
N ILE A 52 14.42 -6.48 -13.89
CA ILE A 52 14.69 -7.27 -12.67
C ILE A 52 14.21 -8.74 -12.73
N TYR A 53 13.29 -9.06 -13.65
CA TYR A 53 12.80 -10.43 -13.86
C TYR A 53 13.54 -11.18 -14.98
N ALA A 54 14.59 -10.61 -15.58
CA ALA A 54 15.38 -11.30 -16.59
C ALA A 54 16.09 -12.53 -16.01
N GLU A 55 16.08 -13.63 -16.77
CA GLU A 55 16.72 -14.89 -16.40
C GLU A 55 17.90 -15.14 -17.34
N LYS A 56 19.11 -15.26 -16.79
CA LYS A 56 20.36 -15.41 -17.56
C LYS A 56 20.30 -16.53 -18.61
N ASP A 57 19.65 -17.64 -18.27
CA ASP A 57 19.58 -18.84 -19.10
C ASP A 57 18.28 -18.95 -19.91
N LYS A 58 17.40 -17.93 -19.85
CA LYS A 58 16.13 -17.88 -20.58
C LYS A 58 15.86 -16.48 -21.15
N PRO A 59 16.41 -16.17 -22.34
CA PRO A 59 16.16 -14.90 -23.02
C PRO A 59 14.67 -14.61 -23.20
N SER A 60 14.27 -13.37 -22.96
CA SER A 60 12.88 -12.91 -22.89
C SER A 60 12.76 -11.41 -23.22
N LEU A 61 11.55 -10.86 -23.17
CA LEU A 61 11.34 -9.42 -23.32
C LEU A 61 11.99 -8.61 -22.18
N ASN A 62 12.22 -9.23 -21.02
CA ASN A 62 12.85 -8.58 -19.88
C ASN A 62 14.31 -8.19 -20.16
N ASP A 63 14.98 -8.88 -21.10
CA ASP A 63 16.38 -8.61 -21.47
C ASP A 63 16.55 -7.36 -22.34
N VAL A 64 15.48 -6.91 -23.01
CA VAL A 64 15.51 -5.74 -23.91
C VAL A 64 14.85 -4.50 -23.30
N ILE A 65 14.06 -4.67 -22.23
CA ILE A 65 13.40 -3.57 -21.52
C ILE A 65 14.30 -3.08 -20.40
N SER A 66 14.55 -1.76 -20.33
CA SER A 66 15.37 -1.15 -19.29
C SER A 66 14.51 -0.47 -18.23
N THR A 67 14.52 -0.98 -17.00
CA THR A 67 13.79 -0.40 -15.84
C THR A 67 14.69 -0.14 -14.63
N PRO A 68 15.76 0.68 -14.74
CA PRO A 68 16.80 0.80 -13.72
C PRO A 68 16.27 1.26 -12.35
N ASN A 69 15.24 2.10 -12.32
CA ASN A 69 14.60 2.56 -11.08
C ASN A 69 13.84 1.44 -10.36
N ILE A 70 13.19 0.55 -11.11
CA ILE A 70 12.47 -0.61 -10.57
C ILE A 70 13.49 -1.64 -10.10
N ASP A 71 14.54 -1.86 -10.89
CA ASP A 71 15.60 -2.80 -10.53
C ASP A 71 16.29 -2.39 -9.22
N ARG A 72 16.52 -1.08 -9.02
CA ARG A 72 17.03 -0.55 -7.76
C ARG A 72 16.10 -0.88 -6.59
N ILE A 73 14.81 -0.60 -6.73
CA ILE A 73 13.80 -0.92 -5.68
C ILE A 73 13.79 -2.42 -5.39
N GLY A 74 13.86 -3.27 -6.42
CA GLY A 74 13.90 -4.72 -6.26
C GLY A 74 15.16 -5.20 -5.52
N ARG A 75 16.33 -4.64 -5.83
CA ARG A 75 17.60 -4.98 -5.17
C ARG A 75 17.67 -4.53 -3.71
N GLU A 76 17.04 -3.41 -3.37
CA GLU A 76 16.98 -2.87 -2.01
C GLU A 76 15.83 -3.45 -1.18
N GLY A 77 14.96 -4.25 -1.79
CA GLY A 77 13.74 -4.75 -1.17
C GLY A 77 13.50 -6.23 -1.46
N VAL A 78 12.22 -6.57 -1.62
CA VAL A 78 11.77 -7.93 -1.89
C VAL A 78 11.06 -7.97 -3.24
N VAL A 79 11.48 -8.89 -4.10
CA VAL A 79 10.83 -9.17 -5.39
C VAL A 79 10.01 -10.44 -5.26
N PHE A 80 8.72 -10.35 -5.56
CA PHE A 80 7.84 -11.52 -5.60
C PHE A 80 7.87 -12.14 -6.98
N GLU A 81 8.42 -13.35 -7.10
CA GLU A 81 8.45 -14.08 -8.37
C GLU A 81 7.06 -14.58 -8.80
N ASN A 82 6.20 -14.83 -7.80
CA ASN A 82 4.88 -15.43 -7.96
C ASN A 82 3.79 -14.52 -7.37
N ALA A 83 3.56 -13.37 -8.02
CA ALA A 83 2.50 -12.44 -7.68
C ALA A 83 1.40 -12.45 -8.74
N PHE A 84 0.19 -12.86 -8.35
CA PHE A 84 -0.95 -13.00 -9.25
C PHE A 84 -2.07 -12.01 -8.92
N VAL A 85 -2.68 -11.44 -9.95
CA VAL A 85 -3.91 -10.66 -9.80
C VAL A 85 -5.12 -11.61 -9.74
N PRO A 86 -6.16 -11.30 -8.94
CA PRO A 86 -7.33 -12.16 -8.83
C PRO A 86 -8.17 -12.17 -10.12
N VAL A 87 -7.99 -11.18 -10.99
CA VAL A 87 -8.66 -11.03 -12.27
C VAL A 87 -7.89 -10.05 -13.15
N ALA A 88 -7.71 -10.39 -14.43
CA ALA A 88 -7.07 -9.54 -15.43
C ALA A 88 -8.02 -8.45 -15.97
N SER A 89 -8.61 -7.67 -15.06
CA SER A 89 -9.51 -6.56 -15.41
C SER A 89 -9.33 -5.38 -14.46
N CYS A 90 -9.24 -4.19 -15.04
CA CYS A 90 -8.98 -2.92 -14.36
C CYS A 90 -9.77 -2.70 -13.06
N SER A 91 -11.09 -2.54 -13.14
CA SER A 91 -11.91 -2.19 -11.97
C SER A 91 -12.03 -3.34 -10.96
N PRO A 92 -12.27 -4.59 -11.40
CA PRO A 92 -12.34 -5.75 -10.50
C PRO A 92 -11.03 -6.06 -9.76
N CYS A 93 -9.88 -5.92 -10.42
CA CYS A 93 -8.57 -6.07 -9.80
C CYS A 93 -8.36 -5.00 -8.71
N ARG A 94 -8.64 -3.73 -9.03
CA ARG A 94 -8.52 -2.63 -8.07
C ARG A 94 -9.50 -2.72 -6.90
N ALA A 95 -10.71 -3.26 -7.11
CA ALA A 95 -11.65 -3.51 -6.02
C ALA A 95 -11.11 -4.58 -5.06
N SER A 96 -10.49 -5.62 -5.60
CA SER A 96 -9.84 -6.66 -4.79
C SER A 96 -8.65 -6.11 -4.01
N LEU A 97 -7.80 -5.30 -4.65
CA LEU A 97 -6.68 -4.61 -3.99
C LEU A 97 -7.14 -3.66 -2.89
N ALA A 98 -8.21 -2.89 -3.13
CA ALA A 98 -8.75 -1.98 -2.14
C ALA A 98 -9.26 -2.72 -0.90
N THR A 99 -9.95 -3.84 -1.07
CA THR A 99 -10.72 -4.48 0.01
C THR A 99 -10.04 -5.71 0.63
N GLY A 100 -9.00 -6.25 -0.02
CA GLY A 100 -8.40 -7.54 0.34
C GLY A 100 -9.35 -8.73 0.11
N ARG A 101 -10.40 -8.57 -0.70
CA ARG A 101 -11.38 -9.62 -1.02
C ARG A 101 -11.25 -10.03 -2.48
N TYR A 102 -11.71 -11.24 -2.81
CA TYR A 102 -11.90 -11.61 -4.21
C TYR A 102 -12.94 -10.70 -4.89
N PHE A 103 -12.74 -10.42 -6.18
CA PHE A 103 -13.53 -9.43 -6.90
C PHE A 103 -15.04 -9.72 -6.91
N TRP A 104 -15.45 -10.99 -6.94
CA TRP A 104 -16.88 -11.38 -6.91
C TRP A 104 -17.58 -11.05 -5.58
N ASN A 105 -16.81 -10.86 -4.50
CA ASN A 105 -17.35 -10.40 -3.21
C ASN A 105 -17.41 -8.86 -3.11
N CYS A 106 -16.93 -8.14 -4.12
CA CYS A 106 -16.83 -6.69 -4.11
C CYS A 106 -18.08 -5.99 -4.65
N GLY A 107 -19.21 -6.68 -4.87
CA GLY A 107 -20.42 -6.02 -5.35
C GLY A 107 -20.21 -5.29 -6.68
N SER A 108 -20.50 -3.98 -6.75
CA SER A 108 -20.34 -3.23 -8.00
C SER A 108 -18.90 -3.17 -8.53
N GLY A 109 -17.93 -3.35 -7.63
CA GLY A 109 -16.51 -3.39 -7.96
C GLY A 109 -16.14 -4.61 -8.81
N ALA A 110 -16.96 -5.66 -8.82
CA ALA A 110 -16.77 -6.85 -9.64
C ALA A 110 -16.92 -6.59 -11.15
N PHE A 111 -17.45 -5.42 -11.54
CA PHE A 111 -17.78 -5.09 -12.93
C PHE A 111 -16.95 -3.92 -13.44
N LEU A 112 -16.69 -3.92 -14.75
CA LEU A 112 -15.95 -2.84 -15.39
C LEU A 112 -16.74 -1.52 -15.30
N ASN A 113 -16.17 -0.53 -14.61
CA ASN A 113 -16.78 0.79 -14.39
C ASN A 113 -18.21 0.70 -13.82
N SER A 114 -18.52 -0.37 -13.06
CA SER A 114 -19.85 -0.67 -12.51
C SER A 114 -20.98 -0.83 -13.55
N LYS A 115 -20.68 -0.81 -14.86
CA LYS A 115 -21.68 -0.73 -15.95
C LYS A 115 -22.58 -1.95 -16.10
N GLY A 116 -22.22 -3.08 -15.49
CA GLY A 116 -23.02 -4.31 -15.51
C GLY A 116 -23.54 -4.73 -14.15
N SER A 117 -23.48 -3.84 -13.15
CA SER A 117 -23.46 -4.29 -11.77
C SER A 117 -24.82 -4.45 -11.07
N ASN A 118 -25.93 -4.04 -11.69
CA ASN A 118 -27.32 -4.14 -11.18
C ASN A 118 -27.57 -3.87 -9.67
N TRP A 119 -26.65 -3.22 -8.94
CA TRP A 119 -26.78 -2.91 -7.51
C TRP A 119 -27.60 -1.65 -7.19
N GLU A 120 -28.24 -1.05 -8.18
CA GLU A 120 -29.09 0.11 -7.95
C GLU A 120 -30.32 -0.32 -7.14
N GLY A 121 -30.58 0.35 -6.01
CA GLY A 121 -31.64 -0.06 -5.07
C GLY A 121 -31.32 -1.28 -4.20
N HIS A 122 -30.12 -1.86 -4.31
CA HIS A 122 -29.67 -3.00 -3.51
C HIS A 122 -28.53 -2.63 -2.56
N ASP A 123 -28.35 -3.45 -1.52
CA ASP A 123 -27.19 -3.36 -0.62
C ASP A 123 -25.92 -3.76 -1.36
N ASN A 124 -25.13 -2.75 -1.77
CA ASN A 124 -23.90 -2.94 -2.51
C ASN A 124 -22.69 -3.13 -1.58
N PRO A 125 -22.05 -4.32 -1.55
CA PRO A 125 -20.87 -4.58 -0.71
C PRO A 125 -19.75 -3.56 -0.86
N MET A 126 -19.51 -2.99 -2.04
CA MET A 126 -18.45 -1.99 -2.23
C MET A 126 -18.60 -0.77 -1.33
N LYS A 127 -19.83 -0.42 -0.93
CA LYS A 127 -20.09 0.76 -0.10
C LYS A 127 -19.63 0.54 1.33
N SER A 128 -19.85 -0.65 1.89
CA SER A 128 -19.61 -0.96 3.30
C SER A 128 -18.30 -1.71 3.56
N LEU A 129 -17.73 -2.40 2.57
CA LEU A 129 -16.48 -3.14 2.76
C LEU A 129 -15.34 -2.20 3.19
N PRO A 130 -14.54 -2.59 4.21
CA PRO A 130 -13.38 -1.82 4.62
C PRO A 130 -12.37 -1.80 3.48
N LYS A 131 -11.82 -0.63 3.20
CA LYS A 131 -10.78 -0.46 2.17
C LYS A 131 -9.47 -0.12 2.86
N PHE A 132 -8.37 -0.67 2.36
CA PHE A 132 -7.04 -0.49 2.91
C PHE A 132 -6.71 0.98 3.19
N GLY A 133 -7.01 1.89 2.24
CA GLY A 133 -6.78 3.32 2.42
C GLY A 133 -7.69 3.95 3.49
N ASP A 134 -8.95 3.50 3.64
CA ASP A 134 -9.84 3.96 4.70
C ASP A 134 -9.30 3.51 6.07
N LEU A 135 -8.85 2.25 6.18
CA LEU A 135 -8.28 1.70 7.42
C LEU A 135 -7.01 2.44 7.85
N LEU A 136 -6.11 2.74 6.90
CA LEU A 136 -4.92 3.55 7.18
C LEU A 136 -5.32 4.94 7.70
N ARG A 137 -6.25 5.60 7.02
CA ARG A 137 -6.75 6.92 7.43
C ARG A 137 -7.35 6.90 8.82
N ASP A 138 -8.22 5.92 9.10
CA ASP A 138 -8.90 5.80 10.38
C ASP A 138 -7.92 5.48 11.52
N SER A 139 -6.76 4.88 11.20
CA SER A 139 -5.65 4.72 12.16
C SER A 139 -4.80 6.00 12.35
N GLY A 140 -5.06 7.07 11.60
CA GLY A 140 -4.38 8.36 11.71
C GLY A 140 -3.35 8.67 10.63
N TYR A 141 -3.23 7.87 9.57
CA TYR A 141 -2.40 8.22 8.42
C TYR A 141 -3.06 9.32 7.57
N PHE A 142 -2.24 10.22 7.03
CA PHE A 142 -2.65 11.05 5.91
C PHE A 142 -2.61 10.22 4.62
N VAL A 143 -3.74 10.11 3.92
CA VAL A 143 -3.86 9.30 2.70
C VAL A 143 -4.32 10.15 1.52
N GLN A 144 -3.62 10.04 0.39
CA GLN A 144 -3.97 10.68 -0.88
C GLN A 144 -3.71 9.72 -2.04
N ARG A 145 -4.35 9.96 -3.18
CA ARG A 145 -4.10 9.24 -4.43
C ARG A 145 -3.88 10.20 -5.58
N SER A 146 -3.02 9.79 -6.49
CA SER A 146 -2.83 10.44 -7.78
C SER A 146 -3.41 9.57 -8.89
N ARG A 147 -4.00 10.19 -9.93
CA ARG A 147 -4.42 9.51 -11.17
C ARG A 147 -5.26 8.23 -10.94
N LYS A 148 -5.05 7.22 -11.79
CA LYS A 148 -5.78 5.95 -11.83
C LYS A 148 -5.29 5.02 -10.73
N THR A 149 -6.12 4.85 -9.69
CA THR A 149 -5.80 4.11 -8.47
C THR A 149 -7.03 3.34 -7.99
N PHE A 150 -6.90 2.61 -6.87
CA PHE A 150 -8.01 1.89 -6.24
C PHE A 150 -8.83 2.80 -5.31
N ALA A 151 -10.04 2.34 -4.96
CA ALA A 151 -11.01 3.14 -4.24
C ALA A 151 -10.69 3.22 -2.75
N PHE A 152 -10.65 4.44 -2.22
CA PHE A 152 -10.67 4.77 -0.80
C PHE A 152 -11.02 6.25 -0.63
N THR A 153 -11.36 6.65 0.58
CA THR A 153 -11.65 8.03 0.92
C THR A 153 -10.36 8.77 1.28
N GLN A 154 -9.99 9.78 0.50
CA GLN A 154 -8.79 10.58 0.76
C GLN A 154 -8.93 11.44 2.03
N SER A 155 -7.80 11.71 2.70
CA SER A 155 -7.75 12.70 3.77
C SER A 155 -8.10 14.09 3.23
N ARG A 156 -8.71 14.93 4.07
CA ARG A 156 -8.93 16.34 3.71
C ARG A 156 -7.57 17.00 3.57
N SER A 157 -7.29 17.56 2.39
CA SER A 157 -6.12 18.42 2.16
C SER A 157 -6.53 19.86 2.45
N ASN A 158 -5.71 20.60 3.20
CA ASN A 158 -5.89 22.04 3.34
C ASN A 158 -5.82 22.68 1.95
N SER A 159 -6.67 23.67 1.69
CA SER A 159 -7.11 24.20 0.38
C SER A 159 -6.05 24.72 -0.61
N ALA A 160 -4.77 24.35 -0.47
CA ALA A 160 -3.66 24.72 -1.34
C ALA A 160 -3.36 23.68 -2.46
N MET A 161 -4.20 22.65 -2.64
CA MET A 161 -4.03 21.70 -3.74
C MET A 161 -4.35 22.39 -5.07
N LYS A 162 -3.35 23.02 -5.70
CA LYS A 162 -3.47 23.66 -7.01
C LYS A 162 -4.02 22.65 -8.02
N SER A 163 -5.17 22.96 -8.61
CA SER A 163 -5.68 22.18 -9.75
C SER A 163 -4.67 22.27 -10.89
N PHE A 164 -4.07 21.14 -11.26
CA PHE A 164 -3.23 21.06 -12.45
C PHE A 164 -4.11 20.77 -13.66
N GLY A 165 -3.84 21.49 -14.76
CA GLY A 165 -4.51 21.22 -16.03
C GLY A 165 -4.28 19.78 -16.48
N LYS A 166 -5.30 19.17 -17.08
CA LYS A 166 -5.13 17.88 -17.75
C LYS A 166 -4.15 18.08 -18.90
N VAL A 167 -3.06 17.34 -18.90
CA VAL A 167 -2.16 17.27 -20.06
C VAL A 167 -2.74 16.30 -21.08
N PRO A 168 -2.61 16.57 -22.39
CA PRO A 168 -3.16 15.70 -23.43
C PRO A 168 -2.45 14.34 -23.55
N TYR A 169 -1.30 14.18 -22.90
CA TYR A 169 -0.42 13.01 -23.03
C TYR A 169 -0.32 12.15 -21.77
N GLU A 170 -1.43 11.58 -21.28
CA GLU A 170 -1.36 10.72 -20.08
C GLU A 170 -0.77 9.32 -20.34
N ARG A 171 -0.44 8.99 -21.59
CA ARG A 171 0.01 7.66 -22.01
C ARG A 171 1.33 7.75 -22.74
N TYR A 172 2.41 7.42 -22.03
CA TYR A 172 3.79 7.46 -22.56
C TYR A 172 3.90 6.83 -23.96
N GLY A 173 3.45 5.59 -24.13
CA GLY A 173 3.60 4.87 -25.40
C GLY A 173 2.86 5.51 -26.59
N LEU A 174 1.69 6.10 -26.36
CA LEU A 174 0.90 6.75 -27.43
C LEU A 174 1.41 8.16 -27.76
N TYR A 175 2.08 8.80 -26.81
CA TYR A 175 2.59 10.16 -26.99
C TYR A 175 4.05 10.17 -27.43
N VAL A 176 4.95 9.54 -26.67
CA VAL A 176 6.38 9.49 -26.97
C VAL A 176 6.65 8.58 -28.16
N GLY A 177 5.91 7.47 -28.28
CA GLY A 177 6.07 6.51 -29.37
C GLY A 177 5.66 7.03 -30.75
N THR A 178 4.93 8.14 -30.83
CA THR A 178 4.51 8.77 -32.10
C THR A 178 5.40 9.95 -32.52
N ALA A 179 6.53 10.16 -31.84
CA ALA A 179 7.52 11.16 -32.24
C ALA A 179 8.13 10.82 -33.60
N THR A 180 8.31 11.84 -34.43
CA THR A 180 8.84 11.70 -35.81
C THR A 180 10.36 11.61 -35.85
N ASN A 181 11.04 12.12 -34.82
CA ASN A 181 12.50 12.14 -34.72
C ASN A 181 12.96 12.05 -33.24
N GLU A 182 14.27 11.88 -33.03
CA GLU A 182 14.85 11.69 -31.70
C GLU A 182 14.71 12.92 -30.80
N GLN A 183 14.92 14.12 -31.34
CA GLN A 183 14.84 15.36 -30.56
C GLN A 183 13.42 15.57 -30.02
N GLU A 184 12.42 15.35 -30.87
CA GLU A 184 11.02 15.38 -30.47
C GLU A 184 10.70 14.28 -29.45
N ARG A 185 11.23 13.07 -29.62
CA ARG A 185 11.03 11.97 -28.68
C ARG A 185 11.56 12.31 -27.30
N GLN A 186 12.76 12.87 -27.23
CA GLN A 186 13.39 13.31 -25.98
C GLN A 186 12.58 14.42 -25.31
N GLN A 187 12.15 15.43 -26.07
CA GLN A 187 11.29 16.49 -25.55
C GLN A 187 9.99 15.92 -24.96
N ARG A 188 9.28 15.07 -25.72
CA ARG A 188 8.02 14.44 -25.27
C ARG A 188 8.24 13.54 -24.04
N HIS A 189 9.36 12.84 -23.97
CA HIS A 189 9.76 12.06 -22.80
C HIS A 189 9.88 12.96 -21.56
N ASP A 190 10.63 14.06 -21.67
CA ASP A 190 10.88 14.97 -20.56
C ASP A 190 9.59 15.64 -20.08
N GLU A 191 8.71 16.01 -21.01
CA GLU A 191 7.37 16.51 -20.70
C GLU A 191 6.52 15.51 -19.88
N VAL A 192 6.54 14.22 -20.21
CA VAL A 192 5.83 13.17 -19.46
C VAL A 192 6.41 13.02 -18.05
N VAL A 193 7.74 13.05 -17.92
CA VAL A 193 8.45 12.94 -16.63
C VAL A 193 8.14 14.14 -15.74
N ASP A 194 8.23 15.35 -16.28
CA ASP A 194 7.97 16.59 -15.55
C ASP A 194 6.50 16.72 -15.13
N ASN A 195 5.57 16.31 -15.99
CA ASN A 195 4.15 16.24 -15.62
C ASN A 195 3.92 15.25 -14.46
N SER A 196 4.54 14.08 -14.49
CA SER A 196 4.46 13.09 -13.40
C SER A 196 5.04 13.64 -12.09
N ARG A 197 6.17 14.34 -12.15
CA ARG A 197 6.80 14.98 -10.98
C ARG A 197 5.90 16.05 -10.37
N ARG A 198 5.33 16.94 -11.18
CA ARG A 198 4.39 17.99 -10.73
C ARG A 198 3.14 17.41 -10.10
N GLU A 199 2.60 16.35 -10.70
CA GLU A 199 1.42 15.66 -10.17
C GLU A 199 1.71 15.05 -8.78
N MET A 200 2.87 14.41 -8.59
CA MET A 200 3.27 13.89 -7.28
C MET A 200 3.49 15.01 -6.26
N GLN A 201 4.17 16.09 -6.65
CA GLN A 201 4.33 17.27 -5.80
C GLN A 201 2.98 17.85 -5.40
N ARG A 202 1.98 17.88 -6.29
CA ARG A 202 0.61 18.31 -5.95
C ARG A 202 0.05 17.55 -4.76
N ILE A 203 0.18 16.23 -4.79
CA ILE A 203 -0.39 15.35 -3.78
C ILE A 203 0.35 15.47 -2.45
N LEU A 204 1.66 15.73 -2.52
CA LEU A 204 2.47 15.95 -1.33
C LEU A 204 2.20 17.30 -0.66
N VAL A 205 1.75 18.32 -1.42
CA VAL A 205 1.33 19.62 -0.86
C VAL A 205 0.15 19.42 0.10
N GLY A 206 0.37 19.77 1.37
CA GLY A 206 -0.61 19.61 2.44
C GLY A 206 -0.53 18.28 3.19
N THR A 207 0.46 17.43 2.87
CA THR A 207 0.85 16.33 3.75
C THR A 207 1.35 16.96 5.06
N PRO A 208 0.80 16.57 6.23
CA PRO A 208 1.31 17.04 7.52
C PRO A 208 2.80 16.78 7.62
N GLU A 209 3.55 17.71 8.19
CA GLU A 209 4.91 17.42 8.63
C GLU A 209 4.80 16.40 9.77
N GLY A 210 5.47 15.26 9.59
CA GLY A 210 5.55 14.17 10.57
C GLY A 210 6.83 14.28 11.38
#